data_AF-A0A6I7QZ47-F1
#
_entry.id   AF-A0A6I7QZ47-F1
#
_cell.length_a   1.000
_cell.length_b   1.000
_cell.length_c   1.000
_cell.angle_alpha   90.00
_cell.angle_beta   90.00
_cell.angle_gamma   90.00
#
_symmetry.space_group_name_H-M   'P 1'
#
loop_
_entity.id
_entity.type
_entity.pdbx_description
1 polymer ?
#
loop_
_entity_poly.entity_id
_entity_poly.type
_entity_poly.pdbx_seq_one_letter_code
_entity_poly.pdbx_strand_id
1 'polypeptide(L)'
;MALWAGILAVVTVAVALVVPSRSDGESFQTAFARYPSRMEYLPQDDPATRELLEKHLPRIFLSPESYRPMDFYTEYLPNTHAHNESGELIATEVTRELLRRMQDDESSYLRFLGDATTMLPPAPEAMSLTPTAYGRIYRDIVPGSERELLFLKYSLVFPLSGLPARISDWKRAAARLVGNPVDWHQLDIHGSIYVVLDAESTEPVAVILSQHHNGRVFWRDDIPSWPGDEGVQVGFAAFSNEPHLISPDGRERWAPAAGDPSKVEFILGLSDTVPLTSGYDLVPGPRDGAVEIHPVLELLEHDDPLYTARMHLGERRTLWDWGLIPLFFMVGPPGIDFFTYPELRNLSDYMAFWNIDPDDDELLSLYREHFTAMTELDAGPILEVQHRRLRATLEMGWPRGSRDQ
;
A
#
# COMPACT_ATOMS: atom_id res chain seq x y z
N MET A 1 -32.66 24.76 5.29
CA MET A 1 -32.36 24.20 3.94
C MET A 1 -30.88 23.86 3.76
N ALA A 2 -29.92 24.72 4.13
CA ALA A 2 -28.49 24.41 4.02
C ALA A 2 -28.04 23.15 4.80
N LEU A 3 -28.56 22.93 6.02
CA LEU A 3 -28.26 21.74 6.82
C LEU A 3 -28.77 20.44 6.15
N TRP A 4 -29.96 20.47 5.55
CA TRP A 4 -30.55 19.33 4.85
C TRP A 4 -29.85 19.04 3.53
N ALA A 5 -29.39 20.06 2.80
CA ALA A 5 -28.56 19.88 1.62
C ALA A 5 -27.17 19.30 1.96
N GLY A 6 -26.58 19.71 3.09
CA GLY A 6 -25.34 19.13 3.61
C GLY A 6 -25.49 17.67 4.03
N ILE A 7 -26.56 17.33 4.75
CA ILE A 7 -26.85 15.94 5.14
C ILE A 7 -27.14 15.07 3.91
N LEU A 8 -27.92 15.58 2.95
CA LEU A 8 -28.22 14.84 1.71
C LEU A 8 -26.96 14.63 0.86
N ALA A 9 -26.04 15.59 0.81
CA ALA A 9 -24.76 15.44 0.13
C ALA A 9 -23.85 14.40 0.81
N VAL A 10 -23.76 14.43 2.15
CA VAL A 10 -22.99 13.44 2.93
C VAL A 10 -23.57 12.03 2.78
N VAL A 11 -24.90 11.88 2.82
CA VAL A 11 -25.58 10.59 2.61
C VAL A 11 -25.43 10.12 1.15
N THR A 12 -25.49 11.01 0.16
CA THR A 12 -25.30 10.63 -1.25
C THR A 12 -23.87 10.19 -1.53
N VAL A 13 -22.87 10.84 -0.92
CA VAL A 13 -21.46 10.40 -0.99
C VAL A 13 -21.28 9.07 -0.25
N ALA A 14 -21.85 8.90 0.94
CA ALA A 14 -21.77 7.64 1.69
C ALA A 14 -22.48 6.48 0.98
N VAL A 15 -23.65 6.72 0.37
CA VAL A 15 -24.44 5.71 -0.36
C VAL A 15 -23.85 5.39 -1.74
N ALA A 16 -23.28 6.36 -2.45
CA ALA A 16 -22.53 6.10 -3.68
C ALA A 16 -21.22 5.31 -3.43
N LEU A 17 -20.78 5.27 -2.18
CA LEU A 17 -19.65 4.46 -1.76
C LEU A 17 -20.08 3.08 -1.26
N VAL A 18 -21.36 2.79 -0.95
CA VAL A 18 -21.78 1.43 -0.56
C VAL A 18 -21.64 0.49 -1.75
N VAL A 19 -20.53 -0.24 -1.79
CA VAL A 19 -20.25 -1.22 -2.82
C VAL A 19 -21.03 -2.50 -2.54
N PRO A 20 -21.80 -3.06 -3.50
CA PRO A 20 -22.35 -4.40 -3.35
C PRO A 20 -21.22 -5.41 -3.21
N SER A 21 -21.34 -6.33 -2.24
CA SER A 21 -20.51 -7.52 -2.19
C SER A 21 -20.57 -8.24 -3.54
N ARG A 22 -19.44 -8.79 -4.02
CA ARG A 22 -19.44 -9.74 -5.16
C ARG A 22 -20.62 -10.71 -4.99
N SER A 23 -21.35 -10.96 -6.08
CA SER A 23 -22.67 -11.62 -6.13
C SER A 23 -22.73 -13.01 -5.46
N ASP A 24 -21.59 -13.58 -5.13
CA ASP A 24 -21.45 -14.98 -4.73
C ASP A 24 -21.30 -15.13 -3.21
N GLY A 25 -21.30 -14.02 -2.45
CA GLY A 25 -21.26 -14.02 -0.98
C GLY A 25 -19.92 -14.43 -0.36
N GLU A 26 -18.88 -14.61 -1.17
CA GLU A 26 -17.52 -14.90 -0.72
C GLU A 26 -16.77 -13.61 -0.30
N SER A 27 -16.02 -13.67 0.80
CA SER A 27 -15.19 -12.56 1.26
C SER A 27 -13.94 -12.39 0.39
N PHE A 28 -13.38 -11.17 0.38
CA PHE A 28 -12.13 -10.86 -0.32
C PHE A 28 -10.98 -11.77 0.15
N GLN A 29 -10.83 -11.94 1.46
CA GLN A 29 -9.76 -12.75 2.06
C GLN A 29 -9.88 -14.22 1.64
N THR A 30 -11.09 -14.77 1.61
CA THR A 30 -11.31 -16.14 1.15
C THR A 30 -11.02 -16.29 -0.34
N ALA A 31 -11.49 -15.35 -1.18
CA ALA A 31 -11.20 -15.35 -2.62
C ALA A 31 -9.68 -15.24 -2.89
N PHE A 32 -8.99 -14.33 -2.20
CA PHE A 32 -7.55 -14.13 -2.31
C PHE A 32 -6.76 -15.38 -1.88
N ALA A 33 -7.12 -15.97 -0.74
CA ALA A 33 -6.45 -17.16 -0.22
C ALA A 33 -6.59 -18.37 -1.15
N ARG A 34 -7.75 -18.52 -1.82
CA ARG A 34 -8.03 -19.59 -2.78
C ARG A 34 -7.38 -19.39 -4.14
N TYR A 35 -7.06 -18.15 -4.51
CA TYR A 35 -6.42 -17.88 -5.79
C TYR A 35 -5.04 -18.57 -5.87
N PRO A 36 -4.77 -19.38 -6.90
CA PRO A 36 -3.51 -20.11 -7.01
C PRO A 36 -2.29 -19.18 -6.97
N SER A 37 -1.38 -19.45 -6.02
CA SER A 37 -0.06 -18.81 -5.99
C SER A 37 0.94 -19.66 -6.75
N ARG A 38 1.70 -19.04 -7.65
CA ARG A 38 2.89 -19.62 -8.28
C ARG A 38 4.19 -19.09 -7.67
N MET A 39 4.09 -18.14 -6.75
CA MET A 39 5.25 -17.60 -6.05
C MET A 39 5.83 -18.64 -5.09
N GLU A 40 7.16 -18.73 -5.06
CA GLU A 40 7.93 -19.44 -4.05
C GLU A 40 8.47 -18.43 -3.04
N TYR A 41 8.43 -18.78 -1.76
CA TYR A 41 8.97 -17.94 -0.70
C TYR A 41 10.36 -18.43 -0.32
N LEU A 42 11.37 -17.55 -0.32
CA LEU A 42 12.70 -17.92 0.14
C LEU A 42 12.71 -18.12 1.67
N PRO A 43 13.49 -19.07 2.21
CA PRO A 43 13.56 -19.31 3.65
C PRO A 43 14.00 -18.06 4.43
N GLN A 44 13.31 -17.76 5.53
CA GLN A 44 13.55 -16.54 6.35
C GLN A 44 14.69 -16.73 7.35
N ASP A 45 15.05 -17.97 7.64
CA ASP A 45 16.15 -18.38 8.51
C ASP A 45 17.49 -18.55 7.76
N ASP A 46 17.48 -18.46 6.41
CA ASP A 46 18.69 -18.49 5.60
C ASP A 46 19.43 -17.14 5.67
N PRO A 47 20.70 -17.12 6.11
CA PRO A 47 21.53 -15.90 6.10
C PRO A 47 21.61 -15.20 4.74
N ALA A 48 21.55 -15.94 3.63
CA ALA A 48 21.59 -15.36 2.29
C ALA A 48 20.34 -14.52 1.98
N THR A 49 19.17 -14.91 2.49
CA THR A 49 17.93 -14.13 2.35
C THR A 49 18.07 -12.78 3.06
N ARG A 50 18.61 -12.79 4.28
CA ARG A 50 18.87 -11.56 5.05
C ARG A 50 19.90 -10.67 4.35
N GLU A 51 21.03 -11.23 3.92
CA GLU A 51 22.08 -10.49 3.22
C GLU A 51 21.55 -9.79 1.97
N LEU A 52 20.72 -10.49 1.18
CA LEU A 52 20.14 -9.94 -0.03
C LEU A 52 19.14 -8.79 0.27
N LEU A 53 18.32 -8.94 1.33
CA LEU A 53 17.43 -7.87 1.77
C LEU A 53 18.19 -6.66 2.34
N GLU A 54 19.26 -6.87 3.10
CA GLU A 54 20.08 -5.79 3.66
C GLU A 54 20.83 -5.03 2.57
N LYS A 55 21.38 -5.75 1.58
CA LYS A 55 22.08 -5.15 0.43
C LYS A 55 21.19 -4.21 -0.38
N HIS A 56 19.91 -4.54 -0.53
CA HIS A 56 18.96 -3.80 -1.36
C HIS A 56 17.95 -2.99 -0.55
N LEU A 57 18.20 -2.78 0.74
CA LEU A 57 17.31 -2.03 1.63
C LEU A 57 17.09 -0.60 1.08
N PRO A 58 15.83 -0.17 0.85
CA PRO A 58 15.55 1.19 0.42
C PRO A 58 15.97 2.23 1.45
N ARG A 59 16.38 3.40 0.97
CA ARG A 59 16.58 4.59 1.81
C ARG A 59 15.25 5.30 1.98
N ILE A 60 14.75 5.32 3.21
CA ILE A 60 13.39 5.77 3.50
C ILE A 60 13.41 7.17 4.11
N PHE A 61 12.64 8.07 3.52
CA PHE A 61 12.50 9.45 3.96
C PHE A 61 11.06 9.73 4.43
N LEU A 62 10.93 10.39 5.55
CA LEU A 62 9.65 10.80 6.13
C LEU A 62 9.56 12.31 6.21
N SER A 63 8.35 12.86 6.10
CA SER A 63 8.10 14.24 6.52
C SER A 63 8.27 14.34 8.05
N PRO A 64 8.85 15.43 8.59
CA PRO A 64 8.88 15.69 10.03
C PRO A 64 7.51 15.74 10.69
N GLU A 65 6.46 15.98 9.90
CA GLU A 65 5.06 16.03 10.34
C GLU A 65 4.30 14.72 10.11
N SER A 66 4.97 13.67 9.60
CA SER A 66 4.34 12.38 9.34
C SER A 66 4.36 11.47 10.57
N TYR A 67 3.51 10.44 10.55
CA TYR A 67 3.65 9.29 11.43
C TYR A 67 4.99 8.60 11.18
N ARG A 68 5.57 8.06 12.24
CA ARG A 68 6.72 7.16 12.13
C ARG A 68 6.22 5.73 11.96
N PRO A 69 6.89 4.91 11.13
CA PRO A 69 6.71 3.48 11.22
C PRO A 69 7.12 2.99 12.62
N MET A 70 6.52 1.89 13.05
CA MET A 70 6.75 1.28 14.35
C MET A 70 6.87 -0.23 14.21
N ASP A 71 7.40 -0.87 15.23
CA ASP A 71 7.40 -2.32 15.33
C ASP A 71 5.99 -2.85 15.65
N PHE A 72 5.49 -3.77 14.83
CA PHE A 72 4.16 -4.33 14.99
C PHE A 72 4.00 -5.04 16.34
N TYR A 73 4.98 -5.85 16.74
CA TYR A 73 4.85 -6.72 17.91
C TYR A 73 5.16 -6.02 19.23
N THR A 74 6.13 -5.11 19.22
CA THR A 74 6.64 -4.47 20.43
C THR A 74 6.09 -3.06 20.65
N GLU A 75 5.53 -2.42 19.62
CA GLU A 75 4.93 -1.08 19.72
C GLU A 75 3.43 -1.08 19.38
N TYR A 76 3.00 -1.70 18.27
CA TYR A 76 1.59 -1.64 17.86
C TYR A 76 0.67 -2.53 18.71
N LEU A 77 0.97 -3.83 18.86
CA LEU A 77 0.10 -4.76 19.61
C LEU A 77 -0.10 -4.40 21.09
N PRO A 78 0.92 -3.94 21.85
CA PRO A 78 0.72 -3.51 23.23
C PRO A 78 -0.25 -2.33 23.38
N ASN A 79 -0.45 -1.56 22.31
CA ASN A 79 -1.36 -0.41 22.27
C ASN A 79 -2.65 -0.75 21.52
N THR A 80 -3.07 -2.01 21.53
CA THR A 80 -4.20 -2.51 20.73
C THR A 80 -5.12 -3.40 21.55
N HIS A 81 -6.43 -3.29 21.31
CA HIS A 81 -7.44 -4.23 21.81
C HIS A 81 -7.97 -5.10 20.66
N ALA A 82 -8.38 -6.33 20.95
CA ALA A 82 -9.09 -7.18 19.99
C ALA A 82 -10.60 -7.12 20.25
N HIS A 83 -11.38 -7.01 19.17
CA HIS A 83 -12.84 -6.91 19.21
C HIS A 83 -13.49 -7.85 18.19
N ASN A 84 -14.73 -8.28 18.45
CA ASN A 84 -15.54 -9.02 17.47
C ASN A 84 -16.35 -8.06 16.57
N GLU A 85 -17.10 -8.59 15.61
CA GLU A 85 -17.88 -7.80 14.65
C GLU A 85 -18.93 -6.89 15.31
N SER A 86 -19.47 -7.29 16.47
CA SER A 86 -20.41 -6.47 17.24
C SER A 86 -19.75 -5.37 18.08
N GLY A 87 -18.41 -5.29 18.06
CA GLY A 87 -17.61 -4.34 18.84
C GLY A 87 -17.33 -4.80 20.28
N GLU A 88 -17.75 -6.01 20.66
CA GLU A 88 -17.46 -6.53 22.00
C GLU A 88 -15.96 -6.82 22.13
N LEU A 89 -15.43 -6.49 23.30
CA LEU A 89 -14.03 -6.68 23.64
C LEU A 89 -13.72 -8.18 23.81
N ILE A 90 -12.78 -8.68 23.02
CA ILE A 90 -12.24 -10.04 23.13
C ILE A 90 -11.05 -10.07 24.08
N ALA A 91 -10.11 -9.12 23.92
CA ALA A 91 -8.89 -9.04 24.72
C ALA A 91 -8.33 -7.61 24.78
N THR A 92 -7.79 -7.24 25.94
CA THR A 92 -7.05 -5.97 26.13
C THR A 92 -5.55 -6.10 25.91
N GLU A 93 -5.02 -7.33 26.01
CA GLU A 93 -3.60 -7.63 25.78
C GLU A 93 -3.51 -8.54 24.56
N VAL A 94 -3.16 -7.95 23.42
CA VAL A 94 -3.02 -8.68 22.17
C VAL A 94 -1.59 -9.17 22.05
N THR A 95 -1.41 -10.50 21.97
CA THR A 95 -0.10 -11.12 21.75
C THR A 95 -0.05 -11.78 20.37
N ARG A 96 1.15 -12.08 19.88
CA ARG A 96 1.37 -12.83 18.64
C ARG A 96 0.65 -14.19 18.64
N GLU A 97 0.64 -14.87 19.78
CA GLU A 97 -0.06 -16.16 19.94
C GLU A 97 -1.58 -16.00 19.90
N LEU A 98 -2.11 -14.91 20.48
CA LEU A 98 -3.54 -14.61 20.37
C LEU A 98 -3.92 -14.35 18.91
N LEU A 99 -3.14 -13.51 18.21
CA LEU A 99 -3.36 -13.26 16.78
C LEU A 99 -3.33 -14.55 15.97
N ARG A 100 -2.35 -15.43 16.21
CA ARG A 100 -2.27 -16.72 15.51
C ARG A 100 -3.51 -17.60 15.73
N ARG A 101 -4.15 -17.53 16.90
CA ARG A 101 -5.42 -18.23 17.16
C ARG A 101 -6.62 -17.57 16.46
N MET A 102 -6.58 -16.26 16.26
CA MET A 102 -7.66 -15.46 15.69
C MET A 102 -7.47 -15.18 14.19
N GLN A 103 -6.35 -15.59 13.60
CA GLN A 103 -5.93 -15.13 12.27
C GLN A 103 -6.96 -15.44 11.18
N ASP A 104 -7.70 -16.55 11.30
CA ASP A 104 -8.73 -16.95 10.33
C ASP A 104 -10.13 -16.43 10.67
N ASP A 105 -10.30 -15.69 11.77
CA ASP A 105 -11.58 -15.10 12.19
C ASP A 105 -11.80 -13.74 11.52
N GLU A 106 -12.39 -13.77 10.32
CA GLU A 106 -12.75 -12.58 9.54
C GLU A 106 -13.80 -11.67 10.22
N SER A 107 -14.43 -12.13 11.32
CA SER A 107 -15.35 -11.33 12.12
C SER A 107 -14.64 -10.52 13.22
N SER A 108 -13.37 -10.81 13.50
CA SER A 108 -12.58 -10.10 14.49
C SER A 108 -11.75 -8.97 13.88
N TYR A 109 -11.45 -7.96 14.70
CA TYR A 109 -10.56 -6.88 14.33
C TYR A 109 -9.74 -6.34 15.51
N LEU A 110 -8.64 -5.67 15.19
CA LEU A 110 -7.81 -4.95 16.14
C LEU A 110 -8.18 -3.47 16.20
N ARG A 111 -8.21 -2.90 17.40
CA ARG A 111 -8.42 -1.47 17.61
C ARG A 111 -7.18 -0.89 18.29
N PHE A 112 -6.43 -0.09 17.54
CA PHE A 112 -5.33 0.69 18.09
C PHE A 112 -5.87 1.80 19.01
N LEU A 113 -5.20 2.00 20.13
CA LEU A 113 -5.60 2.93 21.20
C LEU A 113 -4.90 4.29 21.11
N GLY A 114 -3.85 4.41 20.28
CA GLY A 114 -3.15 5.67 20.06
C GLY A 114 -3.95 6.65 19.22
N ASP A 115 -3.62 7.94 19.35
CA ASP A 115 -4.21 9.01 18.55
C ASP A 115 -3.14 9.76 17.73
N ALA A 116 -3.58 10.50 16.72
CA ALA A 116 -2.67 11.27 15.87
C ALA A 116 -1.79 12.25 16.66
N THR A 117 -2.27 12.81 17.78
CA THR A 117 -1.53 13.82 18.56
C THR A 117 -0.40 13.23 19.40
N THR A 118 -0.53 11.96 19.77
CA THR A 118 0.45 11.19 20.55
C THR A 118 1.42 10.42 19.66
N MET A 119 1.04 10.14 18.41
CA MET A 119 1.83 9.38 17.44
C MET A 119 2.70 10.24 16.52
N LEU A 120 2.48 11.55 16.49
CA LEU A 120 3.38 12.45 15.78
C LEU A 120 4.73 12.55 16.52
N PRO A 121 5.84 12.57 15.78
CA PRO A 121 7.16 12.68 16.36
C PRO A 121 7.27 13.91 17.27
N PRO A 122 7.80 13.78 18.51
CA PRO A 122 8.41 14.92 19.17
C PRO A 122 9.59 15.40 18.29
N ALA A 123 10.03 16.64 18.53
CA ALA A 123 11.13 17.33 17.83
C ALA A 123 12.29 16.39 17.39
N PRO A 124 13.04 16.71 16.32
CA PRO A 124 14.04 15.84 15.67
C PRO A 124 15.02 15.08 16.62
N GLU A 125 15.25 15.62 17.81
CA GLU A 125 16.06 15.04 18.88
C GLU A 125 15.47 13.74 19.48
N ALA A 126 14.16 13.47 19.31
CA ALA A 126 13.45 12.27 19.75
C ALA A 126 13.40 11.15 18.69
N MET A 127 14.19 11.25 17.63
CA MET A 127 14.30 10.24 16.56
C MET A 127 15.23 9.06 16.89
N SER A 128 15.54 8.81 18.17
CA SER A 128 16.37 7.67 18.57
C SER A 128 15.66 6.31 18.48
N LEU A 129 14.43 6.26 17.96
CA LEU A 129 13.69 5.03 17.74
C LEU A 129 14.00 4.52 16.34
N THR A 130 14.54 3.31 16.26
CA THR A 130 14.89 2.63 15.02
C THR A 130 13.67 1.81 14.59
N PRO A 131 12.89 2.25 13.59
CA PRO A 131 11.66 1.55 13.21
C PRO A 131 11.96 0.16 12.64
N THR A 132 10.98 -0.73 12.61
CA THR A 132 11.14 -2.06 12.00
C THR A 132 10.63 -2.07 10.55
N ALA A 133 11.42 -2.65 9.64
CA ALA A 133 10.99 -3.04 8.30
C ALA A 133 10.88 -4.56 8.22
N TYR A 134 9.71 -5.05 7.85
CA TYR A 134 9.47 -6.49 7.68
C TYR A 134 9.82 -6.90 6.26
N GLY A 135 10.90 -7.67 6.13
CA GLY A 135 11.47 -8.10 4.86
C GLY A 135 11.03 -9.50 4.46
N ARG A 136 10.69 -9.70 3.18
CA ARG A 136 10.50 -11.04 2.57
C ARG A 136 10.98 -11.05 1.13
N ILE A 137 11.40 -12.22 0.67
CA ILE A 137 11.74 -12.44 -0.73
C ILE A 137 10.80 -13.48 -1.33
N TYR A 138 10.18 -13.09 -2.45
CA TYR A 138 9.34 -13.95 -3.26
C TYR A 138 10.06 -14.20 -4.58
N ARG A 139 10.13 -15.45 -5.02
CA ARG A 139 10.52 -15.83 -6.38
C ARG A 139 9.26 -16.05 -7.19
N ASP A 140 9.18 -15.45 -8.37
CA ASP A 140 8.06 -15.67 -9.30
C ASP A 140 8.57 -15.73 -10.74
N ILE A 141 7.82 -16.45 -11.59
CA ILE A 141 8.13 -16.62 -13.00
C ILE A 141 7.33 -15.59 -13.81
N VAL A 142 8.00 -14.92 -14.75
CA VAL A 142 7.35 -14.00 -15.68
C VAL A 142 6.39 -14.79 -16.59
N PRO A 143 5.09 -14.47 -16.63
CA PRO A 143 4.10 -15.26 -17.35
C PRO A 143 4.45 -15.53 -18.82
N GLY A 144 4.57 -16.82 -19.14
CA GLY A 144 4.93 -17.33 -20.47
C GLY A 144 6.36 -16.99 -20.90
N SER A 145 7.29 -16.91 -19.94
CA SER A 145 8.74 -16.91 -20.10
C SER A 145 9.35 -17.95 -19.13
N GLU A 146 10.62 -18.28 -19.30
CA GLU A 146 11.42 -19.04 -18.31
C GLU A 146 12.13 -18.09 -17.32
N ARG A 147 12.02 -16.77 -17.50
CA ARG A 147 12.69 -15.81 -16.66
C ARG A 147 12.05 -15.73 -15.27
N GLU A 148 12.90 -15.85 -14.26
CA GLU A 148 12.53 -15.71 -12.86
C GLU A 148 12.95 -14.33 -12.32
N LEU A 149 12.11 -13.77 -11.47
CA LEU A 149 12.36 -12.53 -10.76
C LEU A 149 12.31 -12.79 -9.25
N LEU A 150 13.14 -12.06 -8.51
CA LEU A 150 13.07 -11.97 -7.05
C LEU A 150 12.43 -10.65 -6.67
N PHE A 151 11.40 -10.70 -5.84
CA PHE A 151 10.71 -9.54 -5.31
C PHE A 151 11.06 -9.40 -3.83
N LEU A 152 11.93 -8.46 -3.52
CA LEU A 152 12.32 -8.11 -2.15
C LEU A 152 11.30 -7.11 -1.62
N LYS A 153 10.33 -7.59 -0.83
CA LYS A 153 9.29 -6.78 -0.21
C LYS A 153 9.78 -6.26 1.14
N TYR A 154 9.69 -4.95 1.32
CA TYR A 154 9.92 -4.27 2.59
C TYR A 154 8.60 -3.62 3.01
N SER A 155 8.06 -4.07 4.15
CA SER A 155 6.79 -3.56 4.66
C SER A 155 7.04 -2.75 5.92
N LEU A 156 6.54 -1.52 5.94
CA LEU A 156 6.58 -0.64 7.09
C LEU A 156 5.19 -0.57 7.72
N VAL A 157 5.14 -0.56 9.05
CA VAL A 157 3.89 -0.54 9.80
C VAL A 157 3.68 0.85 10.38
N PHE A 158 2.66 1.56 9.90
CA PHE A 158 2.26 2.84 10.44
C PHE A 158 1.05 2.68 11.35
N PRO A 159 0.97 3.39 12.48
CA PRO A 159 -0.14 3.23 13.42
C PRO A 159 -1.47 3.68 12.83
N LEU A 160 -1.44 4.77 12.05
CA LEU A 160 -2.59 5.47 11.51
C LEU A 160 -2.26 5.92 10.08
N SER A 161 -3.29 6.04 9.24
CA SER A 161 -3.21 6.69 7.93
C SER A 161 -4.26 7.76 7.77
N GLY A 162 -3.87 8.88 7.20
CA GLY A 162 -4.73 10.00 6.87
C GLY A 162 -5.12 10.04 5.39
N LEU A 163 -5.95 11.02 5.07
CA LEU A 163 -6.25 11.40 3.70
C LEU A 163 -5.06 12.12 3.06
N PRO A 164 -4.97 12.14 1.71
CA PRO A 164 -3.97 12.92 0.99
C PRO A 164 -3.91 14.38 1.49
N ALA A 165 -2.69 14.91 1.64
CA ALA A 165 -2.45 16.22 2.24
C ALA A 165 -3.24 17.35 1.54
N ARG A 166 -3.40 17.27 0.21
CA ARG A 166 -4.19 18.22 -0.59
C ARG A 166 -5.44 17.56 -1.18
N ILE A 167 -6.57 17.84 -0.55
CA ILE A 167 -7.93 17.60 -1.05
C ILE A 167 -8.71 18.91 -1.10
N SER A 168 -9.76 18.99 -1.93
CA SER A 168 -10.63 20.16 -2.01
C SER A 168 -11.33 20.45 -0.68
N ASP A 169 -11.57 21.72 -0.35
CA ASP A 169 -12.09 22.15 0.96
C ASP A 169 -13.41 21.47 1.36
N TRP A 170 -14.33 21.27 0.42
CA TRP A 170 -15.60 20.62 0.71
C TRP A 170 -15.40 19.13 1.08
N LYS A 171 -14.42 18.43 0.48
CA LYS A 171 -14.04 17.05 0.86
C LYS A 171 -13.46 17.03 2.26
N ARG A 172 -12.58 17.99 2.58
CA ARG A 172 -12.01 18.12 3.92
C ARG A 172 -13.09 18.37 4.97
N ALA A 173 -14.06 19.23 4.66
CA ALA A 173 -15.20 19.47 5.54
C ALA A 173 -16.06 18.22 5.72
N ALA A 174 -16.38 17.50 4.63
CA ALA A 174 -17.12 16.24 4.68
C ALA A 174 -16.37 15.18 5.49
N ALA A 175 -15.07 15.02 5.26
CA ALA A 175 -14.20 14.10 6.01
C ALA A 175 -14.25 14.38 7.52
N ARG A 176 -14.16 15.65 7.94
CA ARG A 176 -14.26 16.05 9.36
C ARG A 176 -15.61 15.77 10.00
N LEU A 177 -16.69 15.64 9.21
CA LEU A 177 -18.01 15.30 9.74
C LEU A 177 -18.16 13.80 10.02
N VAL A 178 -17.32 12.97 9.39
CA VAL A 178 -17.45 11.50 9.43
C VAL A 178 -16.27 10.80 10.09
N GLY A 179 -15.14 11.50 10.27
CA GLY A 179 -13.92 10.98 10.88
C GLY A 179 -12.84 12.04 11.05
N ASN A 180 -11.62 11.60 11.36
CA ASN A 180 -10.46 12.48 11.46
C ASN A 180 -9.65 12.44 10.14
N PRO A 181 -9.43 13.55 9.41
CA PRO A 181 -8.69 13.50 8.16
C PRO A 181 -7.22 13.07 8.28
N VAL A 182 -6.60 13.23 9.44
CA VAL A 182 -5.20 12.78 9.64
C VAL A 182 -5.12 11.34 10.14
N ASP A 183 -6.20 10.83 10.72
CA ASP A 183 -6.36 9.46 11.19
C ASP A 183 -7.66 8.96 10.56
N TRP A 184 -7.61 8.71 9.26
CA TRP A 184 -8.74 8.31 8.46
C TRP A 184 -9.04 6.82 8.67
N HIS A 185 -8.00 5.99 8.62
CA HIS A 185 -8.03 4.56 8.95
C HIS A 185 -6.83 4.16 9.80
N GLN A 186 -6.99 3.06 10.54
CA GLN A 186 -5.94 2.51 11.38
C GLN A 186 -5.12 1.48 10.63
N LEU A 187 -3.83 1.45 10.94
CA LEU A 187 -2.86 0.50 10.42
C LEU A 187 -2.77 0.51 8.89
N ASP A 188 -1.89 1.34 8.34
CA ASP A 188 -1.59 1.30 6.90
C ASP A 188 -0.32 0.50 6.62
N ILE A 189 -0.46 -0.82 6.73
CA ILE A 189 0.60 -1.76 6.38
C ILE A 189 0.79 -1.90 4.86
N HIS A 190 0.12 -1.09 4.04
CA HIS A 190 0.31 -1.04 2.59
C HIS A 190 1.49 -0.18 2.15
N GLY A 191 2.18 0.46 3.10
CA GLY A 191 3.50 1.03 2.89
C GLY A 191 4.54 -0.04 2.54
N SER A 192 4.45 -0.60 1.33
CA SER A 192 5.29 -1.67 0.83
C SER A 192 6.12 -1.20 -0.35
N ILE A 193 7.42 -1.45 -0.26
CA ILE A 193 8.39 -1.22 -1.33
C ILE A 193 8.85 -2.58 -1.81
N TYR A 194 8.81 -2.82 -3.11
CA TYR A 194 9.39 -4.00 -3.73
C TYR A 194 10.62 -3.58 -4.53
N VAL A 195 11.78 -4.13 -4.20
CA VAL A 195 12.94 -4.10 -5.09
C VAL A 195 12.91 -5.38 -5.91
N VAL A 196 12.79 -5.25 -7.23
CA VAL A 196 12.71 -6.38 -8.15
C VAL A 196 14.09 -6.65 -8.71
N LEU A 197 14.58 -7.88 -8.53
CA LEU A 197 15.85 -8.35 -9.06
C LEU A 197 15.60 -9.41 -10.13
N ASP A 198 16.52 -9.49 -11.09
CA ASP A 198 16.66 -10.66 -11.92
C ASP A 198 17.21 -11.83 -11.08
N ALA A 199 16.56 -13.00 -11.11
CA ALA A 199 16.90 -14.08 -10.19
C ALA A 199 18.25 -14.76 -10.48
N GLU A 200 18.73 -14.70 -11.73
CA GLU A 200 20.00 -15.30 -12.13
C GLU A 200 21.19 -14.38 -11.78
N SER A 201 21.09 -13.11 -12.14
CA SER A 201 22.17 -12.14 -11.94
C SER A 201 22.13 -11.43 -10.60
N THR A 202 20.99 -11.44 -9.90
CA THR A 202 20.71 -10.65 -8.69
C THR A 202 20.83 -9.14 -8.89
N GLU A 203 20.86 -8.68 -10.15
CA GLU A 203 20.86 -7.26 -10.47
C GLU A 203 19.45 -6.68 -10.35
N PRO A 204 19.28 -5.48 -9.76
CA PRO A 204 17.99 -4.82 -9.72
C PRO A 204 17.54 -4.44 -11.13
N VAL A 205 16.25 -4.64 -11.40
CA VAL A 205 15.60 -4.33 -12.68
C VAL A 205 14.51 -3.27 -12.53
N ALA A 206 13.82 -3.24 -11.40
CA ALA A 206 12.72 -2.30 -11.16
C ALA A 206 12.46 -2.11 -9.66
N VAL A 207 11.62 -1.13 -9.35
CA VAL A 207 10.96 -0.96 -8.05
C VAL A 207 9.46 -0.91 -8.26
N ILE A 208 8.71 -1.53 -7.34
CA ILE A 208 7.26 -1.38 -7.24
C ILE A 208 6.96 -0.67 -5.93
N LEU A 209 6.29 0.47 -6.00
CA LEU A 209 5.79 1.19 -4.83
C LEU A 209 4.29 0.91 -4.72
N SER A 210 3.86 0.33 -3.60
CA SER A 210 2.44 0.03 -3.37
C SER A 210 1.76 1.20 -2.67
N GLN A 211 0.72 1.74 -3.29
CA GLN A 211 0.01 2.93 -2.83
C GLN A 211 -1.46 2.55 -2.65
N HIS A 212 -1.90 2.41 -1.39
CA HIS A 212 -3.24 1.93 -0.98
C HIS A 212 -3.70 0.63 -1.69
N HIS A 213 -4.27 0.74 -2.89
CA HIS A 213 -4.80 -0.37 -3.70
C HIS A 213 -4.23 -0.42 -5.12
N ASN A 214 -3.17 0.33 -5.40
CA ASN A 214 -2.47 0.30 -6.66
C ASN A 214 -0.95 0.12 -6.46
N GLY A 215 -0.27 -0.13 -7.58
CA GLY A 215 1.17 -0.15 -7.68
C GLY A 215 1.67 0.87 -8.70
N ARG A 216 2.92 1.29 -8.50
CA ARG A 216 3.70 2.03 -9.49
C ARG A 216 5.00 1.31 -9.75
N VAL A 217 5.20 0.87 -10.98
CA VAL A 217 6.43 0.23 -11.44
C VAL A 217 7.35 1.29 -12.01
N PHE A 218 8.59 1.32 -11.52
CA PHE A 218 9.65 2.18 -12.01
C PHE A 218 10.83 1.30 -12.42
N TRP A 219 11.22 1.35 -13.68
CA TRP A 219 12.37 0.62 -14.17
C TRP A 219 13.65 1.24 -13.62
N ARG A 220 14.65 0.42 -13.33
CA ARG A 220 15.94 0.88 -12.77
C ARG A 220 16.54 2.02 -13.61
N ASP A 221 16.52 1.87 -14.92
CA ASP A 221 17.09 2.85 -15.86
C ASP A 221 16.31 4.19 -15.87
N ASP A 222 15.07 4.21 -15.39
CA ASP A 222 14.22 5.40 -15.28
C ASP A 222 14.35 6.09 -13.90
N ILE A 223 15.16 5.55 -12.97
CA ILE A 223 15.33 6.09 -11.61
C ILE A 223 16.68 6.84 -11.56
N PRO A 224 16.70 8.18 -11.68
CA PRO A 224 17.95 8.93 -11.83
C PRO A 224 18.89 8.82 -10.62
N SER A 225 18.31 8.56 -9.46
CA SER A 225 18.98 8.48 -8.17
C SER A 225 19.08 7.05 -7.65
N TRP A 226 19.08 6.01 -8.50
CA TRP A 226 19.40 4.65 -8.04
C TRP A 226 20.92 4.58 -7.82
N PRO A 227 21.42 4.82 -6.60
CA PRO A 227 22.83 5.12 -6.42
C PRO A 227 23.56 3.80 -6.23
N GLY A 228 23.68 2.96 -7.28
CA GLY A 228 24.36 1.67 -7.20
C GLY A 228 23.99 0.87 -5.93
N ASP A 229 24.92 0.83 -4.97
CA ASP A 229 24.84 0.11 -3.69
C ASP A 229 24.10 0.86 -2.55
N GLU A 230 23.71 2.13 -2.72
CA GLU A 230 23.07 2.91 -1.65
C GLU A 230 21.55 2.71 -1.56
N GLY A 231 20.95 1.83 -2.37
CA GLY A 231 19.52 1.55 -2.34
C GLY A 231 18.65 2.68 -2.94
N VAL A 232 17.45 2.32 -3.38
CA VAL A 232 16.49 3.28 -3.95
C VAL A 232 15.99 4.26 -2.88
N GLN A 233 15.88 5.55 -3.23
CA GLN A 233 15.35 6.57 -2.33
C GLN A 233 13.82 6.65 -2.44
N VAL A 234 13.14 6.41 -1.33
CA VAL A 234 11.67 6.41 -1.24
C VAL A 234 11.22 7.36 -0.14
N GLY A 235 10.33 8.29 -0.46
CA GLY A 235 9.65 9.16 0.49
C GLY A 235 8.27 8.61 0.79
N PHE A 236 7.89 8.55 2.07
CA PHE A 236 6.52 8.28 2.46
C PHE A 236 5.75 9.59 2.56
N ALA A 237 4.61 9.65 1.87
CA ALA A 237 3.77 10.82 1.87
C ALA A 237 3.25 11.15 3.28
N ALA A 238 3.19 12.44 3.59
CA ALA A 238 2.71 12.90 4.88
C ALA A 238 1.26 12.45 5.13
N PHE A 239 1.03 11.79 6.27
CA PHE A 239 -0.24 11.23 6.74
C PHE A 239 -0.76 10.01 5.98
N SER A 240 -0.77 10.00 4.64
CA SER A 240 -1.28 8.85 3.86
C SER A 240 -0.34 7.65 3.87
N ASN A 241 0.92 7.83 4.28
CA ASN A 241 1.94 6.79 4.33
C ASN A 241 2.14 6.04 3.00
N GLU A 242 1.77 6.65 1.87
CA GLU A 242 2.01 6.05 0.57
C GLU A 242 3.50 6.23 0.19
N PRO A 243 4.20 5.18 -0.26
CA PRO A 243 5.56 5.30 -0.76
C PRO A 243 5.60 5.93 -2.15
N HIS A 244 6.53 6.85 -2.35
CA HIS A 244 6.79 7.54 -3.61
C HIS A 244 8.30 7.65 -3.85
N LEU A 245 8.75 7.63 -5.12
CA LEU A 245 10.14 7.96 -5.41
C LEU A 245 10.44 9.42 -5.00
N ILE A 246 11.61 9.61 -4.40
CA ILE A 246 12.15 10.95 -4.16
C ILE A 246 12.39 11.63 -5.52
N SER A 247 12.08 12.92 -5.59
CA SER A 247 12.33 13.72 -6.79
C SER A 247 13.84 13.74 -7.13
N PRO A 248 14.22 13.81 -8.41
CA PRO A 248 15.63 13.85 -8.80
C PRO A 248 16.41 15.03 -8.21
N ASP A 249 15.73 16.15 -7.91
CA ASP A 249 16.34 17.32 -7.27
C ASP A 249 16.27 17.28 -5.74
N GLY A 250 15.73 16.21 -5.15
CA GLY A 250 15.59 16.00 -3.71
C GLY A 250 14.61 16.94 -3.03
N ARG A 251 13.72 17.60 -3.78
CA ARG A 251 12.70 18.51 -3.25
C ARG A 251 11.34 17.85 -3.03
N GLU A 252 10.58 18.44 -2.14
CA GLU A 252 9.18 18.12 -1.92
C GLU A 252 8.36 18.29 -3.21
N ARG A 253 7.41 17.37 -3.43
CA ARG A 253 6.50 17.44 -4.59
C ARG A 253 5.10 16.93 -4.24
N TRP A 254 4.15 17.32 -5.08
CA TRP A 254 2.79 16.79 -5.03
C TRP A 254 2.66 15.59 -5.96
N ALA A 255 2.20 14.46 -5.45
CA ALA A 255 1.92 13.27 -6.23
C ALA A 255 0.40 13.00 -6.27
N PRO A 256 -0.19 12.63 -7.41
CA PRO A 256 -1.58 12.19 -7.44
C PRO A 256 -1.80 10.97 -6.53
N ALA A 257 -2.83 11.01 -5.70
CA ALA A 257 -3.24 9.91 -4.83
C ALA A 257 -4.73 9.64 -5.00
N ALA A 258 -5.12 8.37 -5.12
CA ALA A 258 -6.50 7.99 -5.38
C ALA A 258 -6.91 6.79 -4.52
N GLY A 259 -7.98 6.97 -3.73
CA GLY A 259 -8.58 5.86 -3.00
C GLY A 259 -9.26 4.82 -3.90
N ASP A 260 -9.63 5.21 -5.12
CA ASP A 260 -10.12 4.29 -6.15
C ASP A 260 -9.03 4.06 -7.23
N PRO A 261 -8.40 2.88 -7.26
CA PRO A 261 -7.31 2.56 -8.19
C PRO A 261 -7.75 2.54 -9.67
N SER A 262 -9.05 2.47 -9.97
CA SER A 262 -9.57 2.58 -11.35
C SER A 262 -9.35 3.95 -11.98
N LYS A 263 -9.01 4.98 -11.17
CA LYS A 263 -8.74 6.34 -11.67
C LYS A 263 -7.33 6.46 -12.25
N VAL A 264 -6.96 5.51 -13.08
CA VAL A 264 -5.62 5.31 -13.65
C VAL A 264 -5.08 6.59 -14.29
N GLU A 265 -5.89 7.27 -15.10
CA GLU A 265 -5.48 8.52 -15.77
C GLU A 265 -5.10 9.63 -14.77
N PHE A 266 -5.88 9.79 -13.69
CA PHE A 266 -5.56 10.78 -12.67
C PHE A 266 -4.27 10.40 -11.93
N ILE A 267 -4.13 9.12 -11.55
CA ILE A 267 -2.92 8.64 -10.85
C ILE A 267 -1.69 8.82 -11.76
N LEU A 268 -1.84 8.73 -13.10
CA LEU A 268 -0.75 8.94 -14.08
C LEU A 268 -0.51 10.42 -14.41
N GLY A 269 -1.33 11.34 -13.89
CA GLY A 269 -1.23 12.76 -14.23
C GLY A 269 -1.72 13.11 -15.64
N LEU A 270 -2.46 12.22 -16.29
CA LEU A 270 -3.05 12.42 -17.63
C LEU A 270 -4.36 13.22 -17.60
N SER A 271 -4.90 13.48 -16.40
CA SER A 271 -6.13 14.22 -16.20
C SER A 271 -5.95 15.26 -15.09
N ASP A 272 -6.31 16.51 -15.40
CA ASP A 272 -6.42 17.59 -14.40
C ASP A 272 -7.71 17.48 -13.56
N THR A 273 -8.66 16.63 -13.97
CA THR A 273 -9.89 16.42 -13.22
C THR A 273 -9.61 15.56 -12.01
N VAL A 274 -9.67 16.14 -10.82
CA VAL A 274 -9.48 15.44 -9.54
C VAL A 274 -10.74 14.60 -9.22
N PRO A 275 -10.67 13.25 -9.23
CA PRO A 275 -11.81 12.41 -8.91
C PRO A 275 -12.31 12.61 -7.49
N LEU A 276 -13.55 12.20 -7.21
CA LEU A 276 -14.21 12.39 -5.91
C LEU A 276 -13.40 11.82 -4.74
N THR A 277 -12.84 10.63 -4.92
CA THR A 277 -12.08 9.85 -3.94
C THR A 277 -10.57 10.08 -3.99
N SER A 278 -10.14 11.17 -4.65
CA SER A 278 -8.73 11.45 -4.91
C SER A 278 -8.27 12.80 -4.37
N GLY A 279 -6.96 12.94 -4.24
CA GLY A 279 -6.26 14.14 -3.81
C GLY A 279 -4.81 14.12 -4.28
N TYR A 280 -3.97 14.84 -3.57
CA TYR A 280 -2.53 14.82 -3.79
C TYR A 280 -1.78 14.63 -2.48
N ASP A 281 -0.83 13.73 -2.56
CA ASP A 281 0.12 13.43 -1.51
C ASP A 281 1.27 14.41 -1.53
N LEU A 282 1.74 14.76 -0.34
CA LEU A 282 2.95 15.55 -0.17
C LEU A 282 4.12 14.59 0.02
N VAL A 283 4.92 14.41 -1.03
CA VAL A 283 6.10 13.55 -1.00
C VAL A 283 7.26 14.36 -0.45
N PRO A 284 7.81 13.99 0.73
CA PRO A 284 8.86 14.76 1.36
C PRO A 284 10.17 14.65 0.57
N GLY A 285 10.96 15.71 0.53
CA GLY A 285 12.28 15.73 -0.11
C GLY A 285 13.41 16.02 0.89
N PRO A 286 14.57 15.34 0.81
CA PRO A 286 15.70 15.58 1.73
C PRO A 286 16.20 17.03 1.76
N ARG A 287 16.02 17.79 0.68
CA ARG A 287 16.39 19.22 0.64
C ARG A 287 15.40 20.13 1.37
N ASP A 288 14.18 19.65 1.61
CA ASP A 288 13.10 20.38 2.27
C ASP A 288 12.82 19.85 3.68
N GLY A 289 13.83 19.25 4.31
CA GLY A 289 13.78 18.83 5.70
C GLY A 289 13.21 17.43 5.94
N ALA A 290 13.03 16.62 4.89
CA ALA A 290 12.71 15.21 5.08
C ALA A 290 13.79 14.51 5.92
N VAL A 291 13.34 13.61 6.78
CA VAL A 291 14.18 12.84 7.68
C VAL A 291 14.41 11.47 7.08
N GLU A 292 15.66 11.09 6.87
CA GLU A 292 16.00 9.70 6.59
C GLU A 292 15.87 8.86 7.86
N ILE A 293 15.19 7.73 7.76
CA ILE A 293 15.11 6.72 8.80
C ILE A 293 15.91 5.49 8.40
N HIS A 294 16.49 4.81 9.38
CA HIS A 294 17.27 3.60 9.19
C HIS A 294 16.55 2.44 9.90
N PRO A 295 15.65 1.71 9.23
CA PRO A 295 14.91 0.66 9.90
C PRO A 295 15.79 -0.55 10.25
N VAL A 296 15.45 -1.25 11.33
CA VAL A 296 15.92 -2.61 11.60
C VAL A 296 15.14 -3.57 10.72
N LEU A 297 15.86 -4.45 10.02
CA LEU A 297 15.25 -5.47 9.19
C LEU A 297 14.87 -6.70 10.01
N GLU A 298 13.57 -7.01 10.06
CA GLU A 298 13.02 -8.22 10.68
C GLU A 298 12.47 -9.18 9.62
N LEU A 299 12.82 -10.46 9.77
CA LEU A 299 12.37 -11.56 8.92
C LEU A 299 11.53 -12.50 9.78
N LEU A 300 10.21 -12.38 9.67
CA LEU A 300 9.25 -13.22 10.39
C LEU A 300 8.96 -14.50 9.59
N GLU A 301 8.49 -15.54 10.26
CA GLU A 301 8.04 -16.79 9.63
C GLU A 301 6.97 -16.54 8.55
N HIS A 302 6.88 -17.44 7.56
CA HIS A 302 5.97 -17.24 6.42
C HIS A 302 4.48 -17.29 6.77
N ASP A 303 4.13 -18.04 7.81
CA ASP A 303 2.77 -18.18 8.33
C ASP A 303 2.48 -17.21 9.46
N ASP A 304 3.32 -16.19 9.64
CA ASP A 304 3.14 -15.21 10.68
C ASP A 304 1.81 -14.44 10.50
N PRO A 305 1.07 -14.14 11.61
CA PRO A 305 -0.20 -13.42 11.52
C PRO A 305 -0.10 -12.03 10.91
N LEU A 306 1.03 -11.32 11.03
CA LEU A 306 1.21 -10.03 10.34
C LEU A 306 1.09 -10.18 8.82
N TYR A 307 1.55 -11.31 8.27
CA TYR A 307 1.44 -11.60 6.84
C TYR A 307 0.08 -12.17 6.47
N THR A 308 -0.41 -13.14 7.23
CA THR A 308 -1.45 -14.08 6.75
C THR A 308 -2.80 -13.94 7.43
N ALA A 309 -2.95 -13.07 8.45
CA ALA A 309 -4.23 -12.86 9.10
C ALA A 309 -5.32 -12.43 8.11
N ARG A 310 -6.47 -13.10 8.16
CA ARG A 310 -7.70 -12.72 7.46
C ARG A 310 -8.56 -11.78 8.30
N MET A 311 -8.41 -11.85 9.63
CA MET A 311 -8.94 -10.84 10.54
C MET A 311 -8.37 -9.46 10.21
N HIS A 312 -9.10 -8.39 10.54
CA HIS A 312 -8.62 -7.03 10.31
C HIS A 312 -7.61 -6.64 11.38
N LEU A 313 -6.44 -6.18 10.95
CA LEU A 313 -5.37 -5.75 11.85
C LEU A 313 -5.51 -4.28 12.27
N GLY A 314 -6.57 -3.58 11.86
CA GLY A 314 -6.95 -2.25 12.34
C GLY A 314 -8.47 -2.09 12.46
N GLU A 315 -8.90 -0.96 13.04
CA GLU A 315 -10.29 -0.74 13.46
C GLU A 315 -11.27 -0.77 12.27
N ARG A 316 -12.46 -1.34 12.51
CA ARG A 316 -13.62 -1.17 11.63
C ARG A 316 -14.39 0.07 12.06
N ARG A 317 -14.27 1.18 11.32
CA ARG A 317 -15.00 2.40 11.65
C ARG A 317 -16.41 2.42 11.03
N THR A 318 -17.34 3.00 11.79
CA THR A 318 -18.73 3.21 11.37
C THR A 318 -19.05 4.69 11.35
N LEU A 319 -19.97 5.09 10.48
CA LEU A 319 -20.50 6.45 10.44
C LEU A 319 -21.34 6.66 11.69
N TRP A 320 -20.80 7.46 12.61
CA TRP A 320 -21.35 7.80 13.92
C TRP A 320 -21.22 6.66 14.95
N ASP A 321 -20.99 7.03 16.21
CA ASP A 321 -20.82 6.12 17.36
C ASP A 321 -22.02 5.18 17.63
N TRP A 322 -23.09 5.29 16.83
CA TRP A 322 -24.28 4.43 16.88
C TRP A 322 -24.26 3.29 15.85
N GLY A 323 -23.18 3.12 15.09
CA GLY A 323 -22.96 1.92 14.26
C GLY A 323 -23.86 1.78 13.04
N LEU A 324 -24.47 2.87 12.55
CA LEU A 324 -25.55 2.77 11.57
C LEU A 324 -25.10 2.49 10.14
N ILE A 325 -23.89 2.91 9.73
CA ILE A 325 -23.39 2.68 8.37
C ILE A 325 -21.90 2.30 8.44
N PRO A 326 -21.51 1.06 8.10
CA PRO A 326 -20.09 0.71 8.02
C PRO A 326 -19.40 1.52 6.93
N LEU A 327 -18.26 2.13 7.26
CA LEU A 327 -17.44 2.86 6.31
C LEU A 327 -16.34 1.91 5.86
N PHE A 328 -16.63 1.06 4.87
CA PHE A 328 -15.69 0.02 4.39
C PHE A 328 -14.33 0.58 3.95
N PHE A 329 -14.27 1.84 3.51
CA PHE A 329 -13.04 2.56 3.18
C PHE A 329 -12.24 3.07 4.41
N MET A 330 -12.71 2.77 5.63
CA MET A 330 -12.05 3.08 6.90
C MET A 330 -11.85 1.83 7.76
N VAL A 331 -11.85 0.66 7.13
CA VAL A 331 -11.58 -0.62 7.77
C VAL A 331 -10.09 -0.91 7.67
N GLY A 332 -9.45 -1.20 8.80
CA GLY A 332 -8.05 -1.61 8.80
C GLY A 332 -7.82 -2.87 7.95
N PRO A 333 -6.65 -3.01 7.33
CA PRO A 333 -6.40 -4.08 6.39
C PRO A 333 -6.30 -5.45 7.08
N PRO A 334 -6.54 -6.55 6.35
CA PRO A 334 -6.05 -7.86 6.74
C PRO A 334 -4.51 -7.90 6.76
N GLY A 335 -3.92 -9.08 6.95
CA GLY A 335 -2.47 -9.29 6.89
C GLY A 335 -1.83 -8.76 5.60
N ILE A 336 -0.55 -8.42 5.66
CA ILE A 336 0.11 -7.65 4.59
C ILE A 336 0.27 -8.42 3.27
N ASP A 337 0.04 -9.73 3.25
CA ASP A 337 0.03 -10.50 1.99
C ASP A 337 -1.29 -10.35 1.22
N PHE A 338 -2.32 -9.75 1.82
CA PHE A 338 -3.58 -9.38 1.15
C PHE A 338 -3.52 -7.96 0.57
N PHE A 339 -2.50 -7.70 -0.26
CA PHE A 339 -2.14 -6.35 -0.72
C PHE A 339 -2.78 -5.93 -2.05
N THR A 340 -3.51 -6.82 -2.72
CA THR A 340 -4.04 -6.57 -4.08
C THR A 340 -5.23 -7.47 -4.40
N TYR A 341 -5.79 -7.33 -5.59
CA TYR A 341 -6.83 -8.21 -6.13
C TYR A 341 -6.36 -9.66 -6.19
N PRO A 342 -7.23 -10.66 -5.93
CA PRO A 342 -6.88 -12.07 -6.04
C PRO A 342 -6.17 -12.41 -7.36
N GLU A 343 -6.67 -11.89 -8.47
CA GLU A 343 -6.16 -12.08 -9.83
C GLU A 343 -4.72 -11.57 -10.01
N LEU A 344 -4.30 -10.61 -9.18
CA LEU A 344 -2.97 -9.99 -9.17
C LEU A 344 -2.10 -10.47 -8.00
N ARG A 345 -2.51 -11.53 -7.27
CA ARG A 345 -1.77 -12.04 -6.10
C ARG A 345 -0.32 -12.40 -6.42
N ASN A 346 -0.04 -12.90 -7.63
CA ASN A 346 1.31 -13.23 -8.04
C ASN A 346 2.06 -11.97 -8.46
N LEU A 347 3.25 -11.75 -7.91
CA LEU A 347 3.94 -10.47 -8.02
C LEU A 347 4.37 -10.10 -9.45
N SER A 348 4.59 -11.08 -10.35
CA SER A 348 4.81 -10.77 -11.76
C SER A 348 3.54 -10.31 -12.48
N ASP A 349 2.35 -10.80 -12.08
CA ASP A 349 1.08 -10.29 -12.61
C ASP A 349 0.82 -8.88 -12.07
N TYR A 350 1.08 -8.67 -10.77
CA TYR A 350 1.00 -7.36 -10.14
C TYR A 350 1.90 -6.33 -10.82
N MET A 351 3.16 -6.70 -11.06
CA MET A 351 4.14 -5.88 -11.79
C MET A 351 3.67 -5.61 -13.22
N ALA A 352 3.23 -6.65 -13.96
CA ALA A 352 2.79 -6.49 -15.34
C ALA A 352 1.59 -5.54 -15.42
N PHE A 353 0.59 -5.74 -14.58
CA PHE A 353 -0.60 -4.89 -14.50
C PHE A 353 -0.19 -3.43 -14.31
N TRP A 354 0.53 -3.13 -13.23
CA TRP A 354 0.87 -1.76 -12.84
C TRP A 354 2.02 -1.11 -13.63
N ASN A 355 2.66 -1.81 -14.56
CA ASN A 355 3.62 -1.24 -15.50
C ASN A 355 2.90 -0.50 -16.64
N ILE A 356 2.27 0.63 -16.32
CA ILE A 356 1.44 1.38 -17.27
C ILE A 356 2.29 2.43 -17.97
N ASP A 357 2.32 2.36 -19.30
CA ASP A 357 2.88 3.42 -20.14
C ASP A 357 1.81 4.49 -20.40
N PRO A 358 1.97 5.73 -19.92
CA PRO A 358 0.99 6.80 -20.11
C PRO A 358 0.77 7.17 -21.59
N ASP A 359 1.71 6.85 -22.47
CA ASP A 359 1.61 7.15 -23.90
C ASP A 359 0.88 6.04 -24.70
N ASP A 360 0.41 4.99 -24.02
CA ASP A 360 -0.19 3.82 -24.66
C ASP A 360 -1.73 3.85 -24.62
N ASP A 361 -2.31 4.50 -25.62
CA ASP A 361 -3.77 4.68 -25.74
C ASP A 361 -4.55 3.36 -25.76
N GLU A 362 -3.99 2.30 -26.36
CA GLU A 362 -4.63 0.97 -26.43
C GLU A 362 -4.76 0.37 -25.03
N LEU A 363 -3.67 0.38 -24.24
CA LEU A 363 -3.69 -0.10 -22.88
C LEU A 363 -4.59 0.74 -21.99
N LEU A 364 -4.55 2.07 -22.10
CA LEU A 364 -5.45 2.94 -21.34
C LEU A 364 -6.92 2.66 -21.68
N SER A 365 -7.24 2.33 -22.93
CA SER A 365 -8.59 1.90 -23.32
C SER A 365 -9.01 0.61 -22.60
N LEU A 366 -8.12 -0.39 -22.51
CA LEU A 366 -8.40 -1.63 -21.78
C LEU A 366 -8.66 -1.36 -20.30
N TYR A 367 -7.88 -0.47 -19.68
CA TYR A 367 -8.11 -0.04 -18.32
C TYR A 367 -9.49 0.61 -18.11
N ARG A 368 -9.91 1.50 -19.02
CA ARG A 368 -11.25 2.13 -18.93
C ARG A 368 -12.38 1.12 -19.09
N GLU A 369 -12.20 0.10 -19.93
CA GLU A 369 -13.21 -0.91 -20.22
C GLU A 369 -13.32 -1.97 -19.11
N HIS A 370 -12.19 -2.43 -18.58
CA HIS A 370 -12.11 -3.60 -17.70
C HIS A 370 -11.77 -3.27 -16.25
N PHE A 371 -11.50 -2.00 -15.92
CA PHE A 371 -11.26 -1.55 -14.55
C PHE A 371 -12.06 -0.28 -14.25
N THR A 372 -13.37 -0.43 -14.09
CA THR A 372 -14.33 0.67 -13.94
C THR A 372 -14.41 1.20 -12.51
N ALA A 373 -14.15 0.33 -11.53
CA ALA A 373 -14.18 0.64 -10.11
C ALA A 373 -13.28 -0.32 -9.31
N MET A 374 -12.96 0.04 -8.06
CA MET A 374 -12.21 -0.80 -7.13
C MET A 374 -12.78 -2.23 -6.91
N THR A 375 -14.03 -2.50 -7.26
CA THR A 375 -14.64 -3.84 -7.10
C THR A 375 -15.01 -4.50 -8.42
N GLU A 376 -14.76 -3.81 -9.52
CA GLU A 376 -15.08 -4.22 -10.87
C GLU A 376 -13.77 -4.22 -11.67
N LEU A 377 -12.99 -5.29 -11.47
CA LEU A 377 -11.78 -5.55 -12.23
C LEU A 377 -11.92 -6.89 -12.98
N ASP A 378 -11.81 -6.83 -14.30
CA ASP A 378 -11.50 -7.98 -15.15
C ASP A 378 -10.03 -7.85 -15.60
N ALA A 379 -9.13 -8.46 -14.84
CA ALA A 379 -7.70 -8.33 -15.10
C ALA A 379 -7.24 -9.07 -16.38
N GLY A 380 -8.03 -10.03 -16.89
CA GLY A 380 -7.61 -10.93 -17.96
C GLY A 380 -7.15 -10.21 -19.23
N PRO A 381 -7.99 -9.36 -19.85
CA PRO A 381 -7.63 -8.61 -21.05
C PRO A 381 -6.41 -7.69 -20.87
N ILE A 382 -6.30 -7.03 -19.71
CA ILE A 382 -5.18 -6.14 -19.38
C ILE A 382 -3.88 -6.95 -19.24
N LEU A 383 -3.91 -8.04 -18.48
CA LEU A 383 -2.76 -8.92 -18.24
C LEU A 383 -2.28 -9.60 -19.52
N GLU A 384 -3.18 -9.96 -20.45
CA GLU A 384 -2.78 -10.57 -21.72
C GLU A 384 -1.82 -9.68 -22.51
N VAL A 385 -2.14 -8.38 -22.61
CA VAL A 385 -1.28 -7.38 -23.26
C VAL A 385 -0.02 -7.13 -22.43
N GLN A 386 -0.18 -6.93 -21.13
CA GLN A 386 0.93 -6.55 -20.25
C GLN A 386 1.96 -7.66 -20.05
N HIS A 387 1.57 -8.93 -20.05
CA HIS A 387 2.52 -10.06 -20.01
C HIS A 387 3.42 -10.07 -21.24
N ARG A 388 2.88 -9.80 -22.43
CA ARG A 388 3.69 -9.70 -23.66
C ARG A 388 4.70 -8.56 -23.55
N ARG A 389 4.28 -7.41 -23.04
CA ARG A 389 5.14 -6.23 -22.86
C ARG A 389 6.23 -6.45 -21.82
N LEU A 390 5.86 -6.95 -20.65
CA LEU A 390 6.80 -7.25 -19.57
C LEU A 390 7.92 -8.19 -20.06
N ARG A 391 7.57 -9.25 -20.78
CA ARG A 391 8.56 -10.16 -21.38
C ARG A 391 9.47 -9.43 -22.37
N ALA A 392 8.87 -8.71 -23.32
CA ALA A 392 9.61 -7.96 -24.35
C ALA A 392 10.61 -6.98 -23.71
N THR A 393 10.18 -6.25 -22.69
CA THR A 393 11.01 -5.36 -21.87
C THR A 393 12.19 -6.08 -21.23
N LEU A 394 11.94 -7.22 -20.59
CA LEU A 394 12.99 -7.96 -19.90
C LEU A 394 13.99 -8.57 -20.91
N GLU A 395 13.52 -9.12 -22.03
CA GLU A 395 14.35 -9.78 -23.04
C GLU A 395 15.23 -8.79 -23.84
N MET A 396 14.69 -7.65 -24.22
CA MET A 396 15.43 -6.66 -25.03
C MET A 396 16.32 -5.74 -24.19
N GLY A 397 16.15 -5.76 -22.86
CA GLY A 397 16.51 -4.64 -22.00
C GLY A 397 15.56 -3.46 -22.23
N TRP A 398 15.27 -2.69 -21.19
CA TRP A 398 14.39 -1.52 -21.31
C TRP A 398 14.94 -0.60 -22.42
N PRO A 399 14.12 -0.20 -23.42
CA PRO A 399 14.59 0.67 -24.48
C PRO A 399 15.08 1.99 -23.87
N ARG A 400 16.40 2.17 -23.85
CA ARG A 400 17.04 3.42 -23.42
C ARG A 400 16.69 4.52 -24.41
N GLY A 401 15.61 5.25 -24.16
CA GLY A 401 15.33 6.50 -24.86
C GLY A 401 13.88 6.65 -25.30
N SER A 402 13.14 7.43 -24.53
CA SER A 402 12.15 8.37 -25.10
C SER A 402 11.59 9.36 -24.09
N ARG A 403 11.76 9.16 -22.77
CA ARG A 403 11.18 10.03 -21.73
C ARG A 403 12.10 11.17 -21.26
N ASP A 404 12.69 11.91 -22.19
CA ASP A 404 13.14 13.28 -21.88
C ASP A 404 11.93 14.23 -22.04
N GLN A 405 11.02 14.26 -21.06
CA GLN A 405 10.04 15.36 -20.87
C GLN A 405 9.76 15.63 -19.39
#